data_AF-A0A1U8KRV0-F1
#
_entry.id   AF-A0A1U8KRV0-F1
#
_cell.length_a   1.000
_cell.length_b   1.000
_cell.length_c   1.000
_cell.angle_alpha   90.00
_cell.angle_beta   90.00
_cell.angle_gamma   90.00
#
_symmetry.space_group_name_H-M   'P 1'
#
loop_
_entity.id
_entity.type
_entity.pdbx_description
1 polymer ?
#
loop_
_entity_poly.entity_id
_entity_poly.type
_entity_poly.pdbx_seq_one_letter_code
_entity_poly.pdbx_strand_id
1 'polypeptide(L)'
;MNGNKAICKFCQSSKISEATGMMLHYINGKPITGDASFGSNVIHVHSSCIEWAPQVYFVGDNVKNLKPELARGEKLKCRRCGLKGATLGCYVKSCRRSYHFPCAKKIPKYML
;
A
#
# COMPACT_ATOMS: atom_id res chain seq x y z
N MET A 1 13.49 -21.88 -9.82
CA MET A 1 13.89 -21.15 -8.60
C MET A 1 12.76 -20.20 -8.22
N ASN A 2 12.01 -20.49 -7.16
CA ASN A 2 10.95 -19.60 -6.67
C ASN A 2 11.61 -18.39 -5.98
N GLY A 3 11.97 -17.37 -6.75
CA GLY A 3 12.40 -16.10 -6.20
C GLY A 3 11.27 -15.52 -5.36
N ASN A 4 11.52 -15.28 -4.07
CA ASN A 4 10.57 -14.62 -3.18
C ASN A 4 10.16 -13.28 -3.79
N LYS A 5 8.97 -13.23 -4.38
CA LYS A 5 8.48 -12.03 -5.04
C LYS A 5 7.99 -11.07 -3.96
N ALA A 6 8.54 -9.85 -3.93
CA ALA A 6 8.08 -8.81 -3.02
C ALA A 6 6.57 -8.57 -3.20
N ILE A 7 5.79 -8.73 -2.13
CA ILE A 7 4.34 -8.51 -2.14
C ILE A 7 4.03 -7.21 -1.39
N CYS A 8 3.39 -6.27 -2.06
CA CYS A 8 2.95 -5.03 -1.43
C CYS A 8 1.98 -5.31 -0.27
N LYS A 9 2.30 -4.83 0.94
CA LYS A 9 1.49 -5.05 2.15
C LYS A 9 0.13 -4.35 2.14
N PHE A 10 -0.07 -3.35 1.28
CA PHE A 10 -1.38 -2.72 1.06
C PHE A 10 -2.24 -3.52 0.07
N CYS A 11 -1.80 -3.66 -1.19
CA CYS A 11 -2.63 -4.22 -2.25
C CYS A 11 -2.47 -5.73 -2.46
N GLN A 12 -1.62 -6.39 -1.68
CA GLN A 12 -1.37 -7.84 -1.72
C GLN A 12 -0.95 -8.34 -3.11
N SER A 13 -0.30 -7.49 -3.88
CA SER A 13 0.16 -7.78 -5.23
C SER A 13 1.62 -7.41 -5.39
N SER A 14 2.30 -8.15 -6.26
CA SER A 14 3.65 -7.87 -6.74
C SER A 14 3.67 -7.20 -8.12
N LYS A 15 2.50 -6.90 -8.70
CA LYS A 15 2.41 -6.34 -10.05
C LYS A 15 2.75 -4.84 -10.01
N ILE A 16 3.85 -4.49 -10.67
CA ILE A 16 4.20 -3.11 -11.00
C ILE A 16 3.42 -2.69 -12.24
N SER A 17 2.84 -1.50 -12.20
CA SER A 17 2.06 -0.90 -13.28
C SER A 17 1.96 0.61 -13.04
N GLU A 18 1.49 1.36 -14.03
CA GLU A 18 1.21 2.80 -13.87
C GLU A 18 0.30 3.09 -12.66
N ALA A 19 -0.69 2.23 -12.39
CA ALA A 19 -1.62 2.43 -11.27
C ALA A 19 -1.03 2.10 -9.88
N THR A 20 0.04 1.31 -9.81
CA THR A 20 0.67 0.92 -8.53
C THR A 20 1.96 1.70 -8.28
N GLY A 21 2.70 2.03 -9.33
CA GLY A 21 4.05 2.52 -9.25
C GLY A 21 5.06 1.42 -8.88
N MET A 22 6.30 1.81 -8.64
CA MET A 22 7.40 0.91 -8.33
C MET A 22 7.25 0.27 -6.94
N MET A 23 7.90 -0.88 -6.73
CA MET A 23 8.00 -1.47 -5.40
C MET A 23 9.06 -0.75 -4.57
N LEU A 24 8.69 -0.30 -3.38
CA LEU A 24 9.57 0.31 -2.39
C LEU A 24 9.75 -0.64 -1.20
N HIS A 25 10.88 -0.48 -0.51
CA HIS A 25 11.34 -1.38 0.54
C HIS A 25 11.74 -0.56 1.77
N TYR A 26 11.19 -0.92 2.94
CA TYR A 26 11.45 -0.21 4.19
C TYR A 26 11.81 -1.16 5.33
N ILE A 27 12.83 -0.79 6.11
CA ILE A 27 13.15 -1.40 7.41
C ILE A 27 13.10 -0.29 8.47
N ASN A 28 12.26 -0.47 9.49
CA ASN A 28 12.10 0.50 10.58
C ASN A 28 11.87 1.95 10.11
N GLY A 29 11.14 2.10 9.01
CA GLY A 29 10.82 3.40 8.41
C GLY A 29 11.92 3.98 7.52
N LYS A 30 13.08 3.33 7.38
CA LYS A 30 14.16 3.77 6.50
C LYS A 30 14.05 3.07 5.14
N PRO A 31 14.19 3.80 4.01
CA PRO A 31 14.23 3.18 2.70
C PRO A 31 15.51 2.36 2.55
N ILE A 32 15.41 1.25 1.84
CA ILE A 32 16.55 0.38 1.52
C ILE A 32 16.51 -0.01 0.04
N THR A 33 17.67 -0.32 -0.53
CA THR A 33 17.85 -0.71 -1.94
C THR A 33 18.79 -1.91 -2.05
N GLY A 34 18.85 -2.54 -3.24
CA GLY A 34 19.74 -3.68 -3.49
C GLY A 34 19.42 -4.92 -2.67
N ASP A 35 20.45 -5.72 -2.36
CA ASP A 35 20.32 -7.04 -1.71
C ASP A 35 19.71 -6.99 -0.30
N ALA A 36 19.79 -5.83 0.37
CA ALA A 36 19.14 -5.61 1.68
C ALA A 36 17.61 -5.78 1.61
N SER A 37 17.03 -5.72 0.41
CA SER A 37 15.59 -5.83 0.15
C SER A 37 14.99 -7.21 0.41
N PHE A 38 15.82 -8.25 0.59
CA PHE A 38 15.37 -9.64 0.79
C PHE A 38 15.34 -10.09 2.26
N GLY A 39 15.55 -9.17 3.21
CA GLY A 39 15.45 -9.47 4.64
C GLY A 39 14.02 -9.80 5.08
N SER A 40 13.87 -10.70 6.06
CA SER A 40 12.57 -11.14 6.60
C SER A 40 11.73 -10.02 7.23
N ASN A 41 12.38 -8.93 7.66
CA ASN A 41 11.74 -7.77 8.30
C ASN A 41 11.47 -6.60 7.34
N VAL A 42 11.64 -6.80 6.03
CA VAL A 42 11.40 -5.77 5.03
C VAL A 42 9.90 -5.60 4.77
N ILE A 43 9.45 -4.36 4.82
CA ILE A 43 8.09 -4.00 4.41
C ILE A 43 8.14 -3.57 2.95
N HIS A 44 7.48 -4.35 2.09
CA HIS A 44 7.31 -4.05 0.68
C HIS A 44 5.99 -3.30 0.47
N VAL A 45 6.04 -2.17 -0.22
CA VAL A 45 4.86 -1.39 -0.59
C VAL A 45 5.09 -0.74 -1.95
N HIS A 46 4.06 -0.69 -2.79
CA HIS A 46 4.16 0.09 -4.01
C HIS A 46 4.14 1.59 -3.69
N SER A 47 4.83 2.41 -4.51
CA SER A 47 4.94 3.85 -4.30
C SER A 47 3.58 4.54 -4.19
N SER A 48 2.65 4.27 -5.11
CA SER A 48 1.32 4.88 -5.03
C SER A 48 0.47 4.31 -3.90
N CYS A 49 0.72 3.08 -3.44
CA CYS A 49 -0.01 2.52 -2.30
C CYS A 49 0.38 3.18 -0.98
N ILE A 50 1.67 3.48 -0.77
CA ILE A 50 2.15 4.16 0.44
C ILE A 50 1.83 5.66 0.41
N GLU A 51 1.96 6.30 -0.74
CA GLU A 51 1.70 7.73 -0.94
C GLU A 51 0.23 8.09 -0.63
N TRP A 52 -0.71 7.22 -1.02
CA TRP A 52 -2.15 7.43 -0.80
C TRP A 52 -2.68 6.79 0.48
N ALA A 53 -1.81 6.29 1.35
CA ALA A 53 -2.21 5.76 2.66
C ALA A 53 -2.38 6.93 3.65
N PRO A 54 -3.61 7.23 4.13
CA PRO A 54 -3.94 8.51 4.77
C PRO A 54 -3.21 8.81 6.08
N GLN A 55 -2.63 7.81 6.75
CA GLN A 55 -1.91 8.03 8.00
C GLN A 55 -0.39 7.97 7.85
N VAL A 56 0.13 7.73 6.63
CA VAL A 56 1.57 7.68 6.36
C VAL A 56 2.06 9.07 5.98
N TYR A 57 3.23 9.44 6.50
CA TYR A 57 3.91 10.68 6.15
C TYR A 57 5.43 10.48 6.15
N PHE A 58 6.15 11.43 5.55
CA PHE A 58 7.60 11.37 5.37
C PHE A 58 8.30 12.47 6.16
N VAL A 59 9.44 12.14 6.77
CA VAL A 59 10.35 13.08 7.42
C VAL A 59 11.72 12.88 6.77
N GLY A 60 12.06 13.75 5.81
CA GLY A 60 13.08 13.45 4.81
C GLY A 60 12.69 12.18 4.05
N ASP A 61 13.63 11.27 3.86
CA ASP A 61 13.37 10.00 3.17
C ASP A 61 12.74 8.92 4.08
N ASN A 62 12.60 9.20 5.37
CA ASN A 62 12.08 8.22 6.32
C ASN A 62 10.56 8.24 6.35
N VAL A 63 9.95 7.08 6.16
CA VAL A 63 8.52 6.89 6.34
C VAL A 63 8.16 6.76 7.82
N LYS A 64 7.13 7.48 8.24
CA LYS A 64 6.54 7.43 9.57
C LYS A 64 5.15 6.81 9.51
N ASN A 65 4.77 6.18 10.61
CA ASN A 65 3.44 5.59 10.81
C ASN A 65 3.04 4.47 9.82
N LEU A 66 4.00 3.89 9.08
CA LEU A 66 3.72 2.80 8.14
C LEU A 66 3.15 1.55 8.81
N LYS A 67 3.76 1.07 9.91
CA LYS A 67 3.30 -0.15 10.60
C LYS A 67 1.88 0.01 11.18
N PRO A 68 1.55 1.10 11.91
CA PRO A 68 0.17 1.30 12.38
C PRO A 68 -0.85 1.40 11.24
N GLU A 69 -0.51 2.07 10.13
CA GLU A 69 -1.41 2.17 8.99
C GLU A 69 -1.64 0.81 8.29
N LEU A 70 -0.61 -0.03 8.20
CA LEU A 70 -0.74 -1.41 7.73
C LEU A 70 -1.66 -2.23 8.65
N ALA A 71 -1.46 -2.14 9.98
CA ALA A 71 -2.30 -2.82 10.96
C ALA A 71 -3.76 -2.36 10.90
N ARG A 72 -4.01 -1.07 10.59
CA ARG A 72 -5.36 -0.57 10.29
C ARG A 72 -5.90 -1.19 9.00
N GLY A 73 -5.10 -1.20 7.94
CA GLY A 73 -5.46 -1.78 6.65
C GLY A 73 -5.85 -3.26 6.70
N GLU A 74 -5.23 -4.06 7.57
CA GLU A 74 -5.57 -5.48 7.77
C GLU A 74 -7.02 -5.72 8.25
N LYS A 75 -7.66 -4.69 8.80
CA LYS A 75 -9.07 -4.73 9.24
C LYS A 75 -10.04 -4.27 8.15
N LEU A 76 -9.55 -3.66 7.07
CA LEU A 76 -10.36 -3.03 6.03
C LEU A 76 -10.40 -3.85 4.75
N LYS A 77 -11.59 -4.24 4.34
CA LYS A 77 -11.82 -4.95 3.06
C LYS A 77 -12.04 -3.96 1.93
N CYS A 78 -11.35 -4.19 0.83
CA CYS A 78 -11.55 -3.46 -0.41
C CYS A 78 -12.95 -3.73 -0.95
N ARG A 79 -13.75 -2.68 -1.17
CA ARG A 79 -15.10 -2.84 -1.72
C ARG A 79 -15.10 -3.40 -3.14
N ARG A 80 -14.01 -3.23 -3.90
CA ARG A 80 -13.89 -3.73 -5.29
C ARG A 80 -13.50 -5.21 -5.37
N CYS A 81 -12.48 -5.64 -4.63
CA CYS A 81 -11.93 -7.00 -4.74
C CYS A 81 -12.16 -7.89 -3.51
N GLY A 82 -12.72 -7.36 -2.42
CA GLY A 82 -13.00 -8.11 -1.19
C GLY A 82 -11.81 -8.39 -0.28
N LEU A 83 -10.57 -8.19 -0.75
CA LEU A 83 -9.35 -8.46 0.00
C LEU A 83 -9.01 -7.35 1.02
N LYS A 84 -8.24 -7.71 2.06
CA LYS A 84 -7.77 -6.80 3.13
C LYS A 84 -6.67 -5.84 2.65
N GLY A 85 -6.34 -4.83 3.45
CA GLY A 85 -5.26 -3.86 3.17
C GLY A 85 -5.74 -2.57 2.48
N ALA A 86 -7.06 -2.39 2.39
CA ALA A 86 -7.70 -1.27 1.70
C ALA A 86 -7.78 -0.03 2.59
N THR A 87 -6.71 0.77 2.64
CA THR A 87 -6.61 1.93 3.54
C THR A 87 -7.21 3.21 2.98
N LEU A 88 -7.41 3.31 1.65
CA LEU A 88 -7.98 4.48 1.00
C LEU A 88 -9.50 4.51 1.19
N GLY A 89 -9.99 5.50 1.92
CA GLY A 89 -11.43 5.74 2.10
C GLY A 89 -12.07 6.39 0.87
N CYS A 90 -13.39 6.23 0.74
CA CYS A 90 -14.20 7.05 -0.17
C CYS A 90 -14.12 8.53 0.23
N TYR A 91 -14.20 9.43 -0.76
CA TYR A 91 -14.14 10.87 -0.51
C TYR A 91 -15.40 11.38 0.21
N VAL A 92 -16.56 10.76 -0.07
CA VAL A 92 -17.82 11.08 0.60
C VAL A 92 -17.77 10.69 2.09
N LYS A 93 -17.86 11.67 2.99
CA LYS A 93 -17.71 11.48 4.45
C LYS A 93 -18.65 10.43 5.06
N SER A 94 -19.87 10.31 4.56
CA SER A 94 -20.85 9.31 5.03
C SER A 94 -20.56 7.90 4.49
N CYS A 95 -19.76 7.77 3.45
CA CYS A 95 -19.44 6.50 2.82
C CYS A 95 -18.35 5.78 3.60
N ARG A 96 -18.65 4.57 4.08
CA ARG A 96 -17.71 3.71 4.82
C ARG A 96 -16.92 2.75 3.92
N ARG A 97 -16.99 2.93 2.60
CA ARG A 97 -16.28 2.06 1.65
C ARG A 97 -14.78 2.39 1.67
N SER A 98 -13.97 1.34 1.63
CA SER A 98 -12.52 1.45 1.53
C SER A 98 -12.01 0.67 0.31
N TYR A 99 -10.88 1.09 -0.23
CA TYR A 99 -10.29 0.55 -1.46
C TYR A 99 -8.78 0.41 -1.32
N HIS A 100 -8.18 -0.51 -2.07
CA HIS A 100 -6.78 -0.33 -2.44
C HIS A 100 -6.68 0.82 -3.43
N PHE A 101 -5.61 1.60 -3.38
CA PHE A 101 -5.36 2.64 -4.38
C PHE A 101 -5.50 2.15 -5.84
N PRO A 102 -4.84 1.05 -6.28
CA PRO A 102 -5.01 0.54 -7.66
C PRO A 102 -6.42 0.02 -7.95
N CYS A 103 -7.20 -0.35 -6.94
CA CYS A 103 -8.59 -0.74 -7.10
C CYS A 103 -9.48 0.49 -7.34
N ALA A 104 -9.24 1.59 -6.62
CA ALA A 104 -9.94 2.85 -6.80
C ALA A 104 -9.69 3.46 -8.19
N LYS A 105 -8.47 3.37 -8.72
CA LYS A 105 -8.13 3.86 -10.08
C LYS A 105 -8.90 3.16 -11.21
N LYS A 106 -9.48 1.97 -10.94
CA LYS A 106 -10.31 1.22 -11.90
C LYS A 106 -11.81 1.50 -11.73
N ILE A 107 -12.19 2.39 -10.82
CA ILE A 107 -13.55 2.85 -10.62
C ILE A 107 -13.70 4.13 -11.44
N PRO A 108 -14.78 4.27 -12.24
CA PRO A 108 -15.03 5.50 -12.96
C PRO A 108 -15.12 6.71 -12.01
N LYS A 109 -14.58 7.86 -12.42
CA LYS A 109 -14.46 9.06 -11.56
C LYS A 109 -15.78 9.56 -10.96
N TYR A 110 -16.93 9.20 -11.53
CA TYR A 110 -18.27 9.56 -11.06
C TYR A 110 -18.84 8.63 -9.96
N MET A 111 -18.05 7.69 -9.42
CA MET A 111 -18.48 6.75 -8.38
C MET A 111 -17.64 6.81 -7.07
N LEU A 112 -16.80 7.83 -6.90
CA LEU A 112 -15.91 8.03 -5.75
C LEU A 112 -16.38 9.15 -4.81
#